data_AF-A0A3B0V5K2-F1
#
_entry.id   AF-A0A3B0V5K2-F1
#
_cell.length_a   1.000
_cell.length_b   1.000
_cell.length_c   1.000
_cell.angle_alpha   90.00
_cell.angle_beta   90.00
_cell.angle_gamma   90.00
#
_symmetry.space_group_name_H-M   'P 1'
#
loop_
_entity.id
_entity.type
_entity.pdbx_description
1 polymer ?
#
loop_
_entity_poly.entity_id
_entity_poly.type
_entity_poly.pdbx_seq_one_letter_code
_entity_poly.pdbx_strand_id
1 'polypeptide(L)'
;MKRSIIFILIMIFLGTSIVMAQNISTTNVQNLSDSQIASIVKQVQSSGLSMDQAITLAKAKGATQTQISQLMSRIQQLNPGPQGTTVSSSPVQGGATPVVYSTKAPVRAGTTAKRVFGYQLFNNIKLSFDPSVNLPTPKNYVLGTGDQLFINVWGASQQTYQLAVDKSGAIYIPSL
;
A
#
# COMPACT_ATOMS: atom_id res chain seq x y z
N MET A 1 -39.06 -51.38 31.34
CA MET A 1 -38.69 -50.76 30.04
C MET A 1 -37.78 -49.53 30.16
N LYS A 2 -36.93 -49.38 31.21
CA LYS A 2 -36.00 -48.24 31.35
C LYS A 2 -34.51 -48.64 31.26
N ARG A 3 -34.20 -49.94 31.21
CA ARG A 3 -32.82 -50.46 31.11
C ARG A 3 -32.35 -50.73 29.67
N SER A 4 -33.26 -50.89 28.71
CA SER A 4 -32.92 -50.98 27.27
C SER A 4 -32.64 -49.62 26.60
N ILE A 5 -33.14 -48.51 27.18
CA ILE A 5 -32.93 -47.16 26.63
C ILE A 5 -31.50 -46.66 26.91
N ILE A 6 -30.89 -47.10 28.01
CA ILE A 6 -29.50 -46.76 28.36
C ILE A 6 -28.47 -47.43 27.44
N PHE A 7 -28.79 -48.62 26.90
CA PHE A 7 -27.91 -49.30 25.94
C PHE A 7 -27.96 -48.70 24.53
N ILE A 8 -29.08 -48.06 24.16
CA ILE A 8 -29.22 -47.37 22.85
C ILE A 8 -28.58 -45.97 22.89
N LEU A 9 -28.43 -45.35 24.06
CA LEU A 9 -27.75 -44.06 24.20
C LEU A 9 -26.20 -44.18 24.22
N ILE A 10 -25.65 -45.35 24.50
CA ILE A 10 -24.19 -45.62 24.54
C ILE A 10 -23.64 -46.06 23.16
N MET A 11 -24.49 -46.48 22.23
CA MET A 11 -24.11 -46.90 20.87
C MET A 11 -24.15 -45.77 19.81
N ILE A 12 -24.36 -44.52 20.23
CA ILE A 12 -24.29 -43.32 19.35
C ILE A 12 -23.01 -42.49 19.60
N PHE A 13 -22.17 -42.87 20.57
CA PHE A 13 -20.96 -42.12 20.91
C PHE A 13 -19.64 -42.73 20.36
N LEU A 14 -19.70 -43.80 19.55
CA LEU A 14 -18.52 -44.51 19.01
C LEU A 14 -18.38 -44.39 17.47
N GLY A 15 -18.77 -43.26 16.89
CA GLY A 15 -18.89 -43.10 15.43
C GLY A 15 -18.26 -41.86 14.79
N THR A 16 -17.48 -41.03 15.50
CA THR A 16 -16.76 -39.93 14.84
C THR A 16 -15.39 -40.39 14.38
N SER A 17 -15.31 -40.88 13.15
CA SER A 17 -14.05 -40.98 12.42
C SER A 17 -13.47 -39.57 12.24
N ILE A 18 -12.41 -39.24 12.98
CA ILE A 18 -11.59 -38.08 12.64
C ILE A 18 -10.88 -38.45 11.34
N VAL A 19 -11.34 -37.84 10.24
CA VAL A 19 -10.64 -37.87 8.96
C VAL A 19 -9.32 -37.14 9.17
N MET A 20 -8.24 -37.91 9.36
CA MET A 20 -6.89 -37.40 9.21
C MET A 20 -6.74 -37.00 7.74
N ALA A 21 -6.79 -35.70 7.47
CA ALA A 21 -6.49 -35.14 6.16
C ALA A 21 -5.09 -35.62 5.76
N GLN A 22 -5.06 -36.53 4.79
CA GLN A 22 -3.83 -37.03 4.22
C GLN A 22 -3.13 -35.84 3.56
N ASN A 23 -1.91 -35.59 4.03
CA ASN A 23 -1.01 -34.57 3.52
C ASN A 23 -0.80 -34.83 2.03
N ILE A 24 -1.49 -34.05 1.21
CA ILE A 24 -1.49 -34.19 -0.24
C ILE A 24 -0.13 -33.69 -0.72
N SER A 25 0.70 -34.64 -1.15
CA SER A 25 1.76 -34.49 -2.13
C SER A 25 2.46 -33.13 -2.11
N THR A 26 3.55 -33.07 -1.34
CA THR A 26 4.67 -32.14 -1.52
C THR A 26 5.28 -32.29 -2.91
N THR A 27 4.57 -31.87 -3.96
CA THR A 27 5.20 -31.58 -5.24
C THR A 27 6.11 -30.37 -5.00
N ASN A 28 7.40 -30.66 -4.86
CA ASN A 28 8.46 -29.68 -4.74
C ASN A 28 8.43 -28.77 -5.99
N VAL A 29 7.85 -27.58 -5.82
CA VAL A 29 7.86 -26.50 -6.82
C VAL A 29 9.27 -25.95 -7.03
N GLN A 30 10.26 -26.46 -6.27
CA GLN A 30 11.69 -26.19 -6.44
C GLN A 30 12.25 -26.65 -7.79
N ASN A 31 11.52 -27.49 -8.54
CA ASN A 31 11.97 -28.00 -9.84
C ASN A 31 11.25 -27.39 -11.05
N LEU A 32 10.48 -26.30 -10.89
CA LEU A 32 9.91 -25.62 -12.06
C LEU A 32 11.02 -24.86 -12.80
N SER A 33 11.21 -25.17 -14.08
CA SER A 33 12.19 -24.48 -14.92
C SER A 33 11.72 -23.06 -15.24
N ASP A 34 12.66 -22.13 -15.44
CA ASP A 34 12.36 -20.74 -15.79
C ASP A 34 11.47 -20.62 -17.05
N SER A 35 11.59 -21.57 -17.97
CA SER A 35 10.75 -21.69 -19.16
C SER A 35 9.29 -22.05 -18.87
N GLN A 36 9.03 -22.86 -17.84
CA GLN A 36 7.68 -23.21 -17.41
C GLN A 36 7.00 -22.03 -16.69
N ILE A 37 7.77 -21.20 -15.98
CA ILE A 37 7.23 -19.99 -15.33
C ILE A 37 6.81 -18.96 -16.38
N ALA A 38 7.63 -18.77 -17.42
CA ALA A 38 7.29 -17.87 -18.52
C ALA A 38 6.01 -18.30 -19.27
N SER A 39 5.78 -19.60 -19.46
CA SER A 39 4.55 -20.08 -20.11
C SER A 39 3.31 -19.93 -19.23
N ILE A 40 3.44 -20.12 -17.92
CA ILE A 40 2.36 -19.86 -16.95
C ILE A 40 1.97 -18.37 -16.96
N VAL A 41 2.95 -17.46 -16.93
CA VAL A 41 2.68 -16.02 -17.00
C VAL A 41 1.99 -15.64 -18.31
N LYS A 42 2.47 -16.18 -19.44
CA LYS A 42 1.86 -15.96 -20.75
C LYS A 42 0.41 -16.45 -20.82
N GLN A 43 0.12 -17.59 -20.18
CA GLN A 43 -1.23 -18.15 -20.09
C GLN A 43 -2.14 -17.30 -19.20
N VAL A 44 -1.63 -16.80 -18.07
CA VAL A 44 -2.37 -15.90 -17.17
C VAL A 44 -2.70 -14.60 -17.90
N GLN A 45 -1.72 -14.02 -18.60
CA GLN A 45 -1.92 -12.80 -19.37
C GLN A 45 -2.89 -12.98 -20.55
N SER A 46 -2.85 -14.12 -21.25
CA SER A 46 -3.78 -14.41 -22.36
C SER A 46 -5.20 -14.72 -21.87
N SER A 47 -5.35 -15.22 -20.65
CA SER A 47 -6.66 -15.42 -20.01
C SER A 47 -7.35 -14.13 -19.54
N GLY A 48 -6.70 -12.97 -19.71
CA GLY A 48 -7.28 -11.66 -19.35
C GLY A 48 -7.44 -11.45 -17.84
N LEU A 49 -6.84 -12.33 -17.02
CA LEU A 49 -6.85 -12.23 -15.57
C LEU A 49 -5.74 -11.30 -15.08
N SER A 50 -6.03 -10.48 -14.08
CA SER A 50 -4.99 -9.76 -13.37
C SER A 50 -4.14 -10.73 -12.53
N MET A 51 -2.88 -10.36 -12.25
CA MET A 51 -1.97 -11.19 -11.46
C MET A 51 -2.55 -11.54 -10.07
N ASP A 52 -3.23 -10.58 -9.43
CA ASP A 52 -3.85 -10.78 -8.10
C ASP A 52 -5.04 -11.74 -8.16
N GLN A 53 -5.84 -11.69 -9.23
CA GLN A 53 -6.92 -12.66 -9.46
C GLN A 53 -6.36 -14.06 -9.74
N ALA A 54 -5.26 -14.14 -10.50
CA ALA A 54 -4.58 -15.41 -10.77
C ALA A 54 -3.99 -16.04 -9.50
N ILE A 55 -3.44 -15.23 -8.59
CA ILE A 55 -2.94 -15.69 -7.29
C ILE A 55 -4.09 -16.23 -6.44
N THR A 56 -5.22 -15.53 -6.40
CA THR A 56 -6.41 -15.97 -5.65
C THR A 56 -6.93 -17.30 -6.18
N LEU A 57 -6.99 -17.45 -7.51
CA LEU A 57 -7.39 -18.69 -8.15
C LEU A 57 -6.39 -19.82 -7.89
N ALA A 58 -5.09 -19.53 -7.89
CA ALA A 58 -4.04 -20.51 -7.58
C ALA A 58 -4.13 -21.00 -6.13
N LYS A 59 -4.38 -20.10 -5.17
CA LYS A 59 -4.67 -20.46 -3.77
C LYS A 59 -5.90 -21.36 -3.67
N ALA A 60 -6.98 -21.01 -4.36
CA ALA A 60 -8.19 -21.82 -4.40
C ALA A 60 -7.97 -23.21 -5.03
N LYS A 61 -7.00 -23.33 -5.94
CA LYS A 61 -6.57 -24.60 -6.55
C LYS A 61 -5.52 -25.37 -5.75
N GLY A 62 -5.17 -24.92 -4.55
CA GLY A 62 -4.29 -25.65 -3.64
C GLY A 62 -2.80 -25.24 -3.68
N ALA A 63 -2.46 -24.09 -4.30
CA ALA A 63 -1.10 -23.56 -4.23
C ALA A 63 -0.78 -23.04 -2.81
N THR A 64 0.40 -23.34 -2.30
CA THR A 64 0.83 -22.88 -0.98
C THR A 64 1.33 -21.43 -1.03
N GLN A 65 1.26 -20.75 0.12
CA GLN A 65 1.71 -19.36 0.23
C GLN A 65 3.21 -19.19 -0.10
N THR A 66 4.02 -20.21 0.19
CA THR A 66 5.45 -20.23 -0.11
C THR A 66 5.74 -20.39 -1.60
N GLN A 67 4.96 -21.24 -2.30
CA GLN A 67 5.07 -21.43 -3.75
C GLN A 67 4.71 -20.14 -4.50
N ILE A 68 3.68 -19.45 -4.04
CA ILE A 68 3.24 -18.17 -4.62
C ILE A 68 4.30 -17.09 -4.42
N SER A 69 4.89 -16.98 -3.23
CA SER A 69 5.94 -15.98 -2.99
C SER A 69 7.21 -16.24 -3.82
N GLN A 70 7.59 -17.51 -3.98
CA GLN A 70 8.72 -17.90 -4.81
C GLN A 70 8.46 -17.59 -6.29
N LEU A 71 7.26 -17.93 -6.78
CA LEU A 71 6.82 -17.61 -8.14
C LEU A 71 6.84 -16.10 -8.38
N MET A 72 6.29 -15.30 -7.47
CA MET A 72 6.27 -13.84 -7.56
C MET A 72 7.68 -13.25 -7.63
N SER A 73 8.59 -13.73 -6.78
CA SER A 73 10.00 -13.32 -6.80
C SER A 73 10.66 -13.65 -8.15
N ARG A 74 10.37 -14.83 -8.70
CA ARG A 74 10.96 -15.27 -9.97
C ARG A 74 10.41 -14.51 -11.17
N ILE A 75 9.11 -14.21 -11.20
CA ILE A 75 8.48 -13.41 -12.26
C ILE A 75 9.05 -12.00 -12.30
N GLN A 76 9.30 -11.38 -11.13
CA GLN A 76 9.94 -10.07 -11.04
C GLN A 76 11.38 -10.07 -11.56
N GLN A 77 12.10 -11.18 -11.40
CA GLN A 77 13.48 -11.33 -11.91
C GLN A 77 13.53 -11.62 -13.42
N LEU A 78 12.56 -12.38 -13.95
CA LEU A 78 12.54 -12.80 -15.36
C LEU A 78 11.91 -11.76 -16.31
N ASN A 79 11.12 -10.82 -15.78
CA ASN A 79 10.46 -9.79 -16.58
C ASN A 79 10.86 -8.36 -16.12
N PRO A 80 12.09 -7.89 -16.42
CA PRO A 80 12.40 -6.46 -16.41
C PRO A 80 11.73 -5.79 -17.62
N GLY A 81 10.39 -5.76 -17.62
CA GLY A 81 9.63 -4.91 -18.52
C GLY A 81 9.87 -3.43 -18.18
N PRO A 82 9.66 -2.50 -19.14
CA PRO A 82 9.91 -1.09 -18.91
C PRO A 82 9.04 -0.62 -17.75
N GLN A 83 9.74 -0.23 -16.67
CA GLN A 83 9.28 0.48 -15.49
C GLN A 83 7.81 0.90 -15.52
N GLY A 84 6.93 -0.03 -15.13
CA GLY A 84 5.49 0.17 -14.98
C GLY A 84 5.13 0.05 -13.50
N THR A 85 4.89 1.21 -12.88
CA THR A 85 4.17 1.48 -11.63
C THR A 85 3.94 0.30 -10.68
N THR A 86 4.89 0.09 -9.77
CA THR A 86 4.63 -0.56 -8.48
C THR A 86 3.98 0.44 -7.53
N VAL A 87 2.72 0.23 -7.21
CA VAL A 87 2.07 0.87 -6.05
C VAL A 87 2.57 0.16 -4.81
N SER A 88 3.82 0.45 -4.43
CA SER A 88 4.39 0.04 -3.14
C SER A 88 4.20 1.19 -2.17
N SER A 89 3.25 1.04 -1.26
CA SER A 89 3.12 1.87 -0.08
C SER A 89 4.26 1.58 0.89
N SER A 90 5.43 2.14 0.61
CA SER A 90 6.48 2.37 1.61
C SER A 90 6.38 3.83 2.07
N PRO A 91 6.45 4.13 3.38
CA PRO A 91 6.43 5.49 3.86
C PRO A 91 7.73 6.18 3.45
N VAL A 92 7.66 7.01 2.41
CA VAL A 92 8.81 7.82 1.97
C VAL A 92 8.94 9.01 2.91
N GLN A 93 10.07 9.01 3.61
CA GLN A 93 10.58 10.13 4.39
C GLN A 93 10.97 11.28 3.45
N GLY A 94 10.20 12.37 3.50
CA GLY A 94 10.72 13.74 3.35
C GLY A 94 11.19 14.22 1.97
N GLY A 95 10.71 13.64 0.87
CA GLY A 95 10.92 14.21 -0.47
C GLY A 95 9.63 14.10 -1.28
N ALA A 96 8.92 15.21 -1.46
CA ALA A 96 7.68 15.25 -2.22
C ALA A 96 7.97 14.96 -3.71
N THR A 97 7.96 13.69 -4.09
CA THR A 97 7.78 13.32 -5.50
C THR A 97 6.37 13.75 -5.90
N PRO A 98 6.20 14.64 -6.90
CA PRO A 98 4.88 15.09 -7.29
C PRO A 98 4.09 13.89 -7.80
N VAL A 99 3.04 13.52 -7.05
CA VAL A 99 2.10 12.49 -7.49
C VAL A 99 1.36 13.05 -8.70
N VAL A 100 1.68 12.54 -9.89
CA VAL A 100 1.03 12.95 -11.13
C VAL A 100 -0.31 12.23 -11.23
N TYR A 101 -1.37 12.88 -10.75
CA TYR A 101 -2.73 12.33 -10.76
C TYR A 101 -3.32 12.19 -12.17
N SER A 102 -2.90 13.04 -13.12
CA SER A 102 -3.34 12.98 -14.51
C SER A 102 -2.41 13.78 -15.41
N THR A 103 -2.11 13.25 -16.60
CA THR A 103 -1.41 13.97 -17.65
C THR A 103 -2.42 14.65 -18.58
N LYS A 104 -2.30 15.97 -18.73
CA LYS A 104 -3.20 16.74 -19.59
C LYS A 104 -3.01 16.36 -21.06
N ALA A 105 -4.09 15.96 -21.73
CA ALA A 105 -4.06 15.64 -23.16
C ALA A 105 -3.72 16.88 -24.01
N PRO A 106 -2.99 16.71 -25.13
CA PRO A 106 -2.67 17.79 -26.05
C PRO A 106 -3.94 18.28 -26.76
N VAL A 107 -4.34 19.52 -26.51
CA VAL A 107 -5.51 20.14 -27.15
C VAL A 107 -5.06 20.97 -28.34
N ARG A 108 -5.49 20.59 -29.55
CA ARG A 108 -5.38 21.45 -30.76
C ARG A 108 -6.58 22.39 -30.82
N ALA A 109 -6.46 23.55 -30.18
CA ALA A 109 -7.52 24.55 -30.15
C ALA A 109 -7.46 25.48 -31.37
N GLY A 110 -8.61 25.67 -32.03
CA GLY A 110 -8.82 26.70 -33.06
C GLY A 110 -8.74 28.13 -32.50
N THR A 111 -8.70 29.13 -33.38
CA THR A 111 -8.56 30.55 -33.01
C THR A 111 -9.68 31.04 -32.10
N THR A 112 -10.92 30.56 -32.28
CA THR A 112 -12.07 30.88 -31.42
C THR A 112 -11.92 30.31 -30.01
N ALA A 113 -11.45 29.07 -29.88
CA ALA A 113 -11.25 28.42 -28.58
C ALA A 113 -10.14 29.09 -27.75
N LYS A 114 -9.12 29.66 -28.41
CA LYS A 114 -8.05 30.44 -27.75
C LYS A 114 -8.54 31.76 -27.14
N ARG A 115 -9.67 32.29 -27.62
CA ARG A 115 -10.27 33.56 -27.14
C ARG A 115 -11.21 33.36 -25.96
N VAL A 116 -11.55 32.10 -25.62
CA VAL A 116 -12.39 31.78 -24.46
C VAL A 116 -11.64 32.17 -23.18
N PHE A 117 -12.37 32.80 -22.25
CA PHE A 117 -11.84 33.18 -20.96
C PHE A 117 -11.21 31.97 -20.23
N GLY A 118 -10.05 32.17 -19.62
CA GLY A 118 -9.33 31.11 -18.90
C GLY A 118 -8.51 30.16 -19.78
N TYR A 119 -8.65 30.19 -21.11
CA TYR A 119 -7.86 29.32 -22.02
C TYR A 119 -6.35 29.44 -21.74
N GLN A 120 -5.83 30.66 -21.61
CA GLN A 120 -4.40 30.88 -21.37
C GLN A 120 -3.94 30.42 -19.98
N LEU A 121 -4.81 30.52 -18.96
CA LEU A 121 -4.50 30.10 -17.59
C LEU A 121 -4.43 28.58 -17.50
N PHE A 122 -5.47 27.87 -17.96
CA PHE A 122 -5.60 26.42 -17.80
C PHE A 122 -4.84 25.61 -18.86
N ASN A 123 -4.43 26.24 -19.96
CA ASN A 123 -3.69 25.59 -21.05
C ASN A 123 -2.19 25.94 -21.06
N ASN A 124 -1.68 26.51 -19.96
CA ASN A 124 -0.25 26.77 -19.78
C ASN A 124 0.47 25.49 -19.32
N ILE A 125 1.62 25.19 -19.92
CA ILE A 125 2.46 24.03 -19.60
C ILE A 125 3.12 24.16 -18.22
N LYS A 126 3.29 25.40 -17.72
CA LYS A 126 3.93 25.72 -16.43
C LYS A 126 2.91 26.12 -15.35
N LEU A 127 1.72 25.54 -15.36
CA LEU A 127 0.71 25.81 -14.35
C LEU A 127 0.95 24.90 -13.14
N SER A 128 1.40 25.48 -12.03
CA SER A 128 1.37 24.82 -10.72
C SER A 128 0.38 25.58 -9.84
N PHE A 129 -0.44 24.82 -9.13
CA PHE A 129 -1.36 25.33 -8.10
C PHE A 129 -0.84 25.03 -6.70
N ASP A 130 0.43 24.64 -6.58
CA ASP A 130 1.01 24.31 -5.30
C ASP A 130 1.14 25.59 -4.48
N PRO A 131 0.58 25.64 -3.26
CA PRO A 131 0.79 26.78 -2.39
C PRO A 131 2.28 26.90 -2.08
N SER A 132 2.77 28.13 -1.99
CA SER A 132 4.13 28.39 -1.53
C SER A 132 4.30 27.84 -0.11
N VAL A 133 5.10 26.78 0.05
CA VAL A 133 5.25 26.03 1.30
C VAL A 133 6.00 26.82 2.39
N ASN A 134 6.74 27.87 2.00
CA ASN A 134 7.57 28.68 2.90
C ASN A 134 7.09 30.13 2.97
N LEU A 135 5.84 30.35 3.40
CA LEU A 135 5.36 31.70 3.69
C LEU A 135 5.71 32.05 5.15
N PRO A 136 6.24 33.26 5.44
CA PRO A 136 6.45 33.68 6.81
C PRO A 136 5.13 33.74 7.56
N THR A 137 5.15 33.36 8.83
CA THR A 137 4.01 33.54 9.72
C THR A 137 3.76 35.03 9.95
N PRO A 138 2.48 35.47 9.99
CA PRO A 138 2.14 36.86 10.24
C PRO A 138 2.53 37.27 11.68
N LYS A 139 2.70 38.58 11.92
CA LYS A 139 3.09 39.10 13.25
C LYS A 139 2.10 38.76 14.37
N ASN A 140 0.83 38.57 14.03
CA ASN A 140 -0.26 38.25 14.94
C ASN A 140 -0.66 36.76 14.86
N TYR A 141 0.28 35.88 14.51
CA TYR A 141 0.02 34.45 14.48
C TYR A 141 -0.30 33.94 15.88
N VAL A 142 -1.45 33.26 16.00
CA VAL A 142 -1.87 32.58 17.22
C VAL A 142 -1.45 31.12 17.08
N LEU A 143 -0.67 30.61 18.04
CA LEU A 143 -0.19 29.24 18.03
C LEU A 143 -1.37 28.25 18.06
N GLY A 144 -1.30 27.26 17.17
CA GLY A 144 -2.28 26.19 17.05
C GLY A 144 -1.76 24.86 17.59
N THR A 145 -2.67 23.94 17.84
CA THR A 145 -2.35 22.56 18.19
C THR A 145 -1.58 21.90 17.04
N GLY A 146 -0.45 21.25 17.33
CA GLY A 146 0.42 20.66 16.31
C GLY A 146 1.54 21.58 15.80
N ASP A 147 1.53 22.86 16.16
CA ASP A 147 2.67 23.74 15.92
C ASP A 147 3.89 23.30 16.75
N GLN A 148 5.09 23.53 16.23
CA GLN A 148 6.35 23.25 16.92
C GLN A 148 7.08 24.53 17.30
N LEU A 149 7.56 24.57 18.53
CA LEU A 149 8.31 25.65 19.12
C LEU A 149 9.76 25.23 19.34
N PHE A 150 10.68 26.09 18.94
CA PHE A 150 12.10 25.98 19.24
C PHE A 150 12.45 27.00 20.32
N ILE A 151 12.75 26.51 21.52
CA ILE A 151 13.10 27.33 22.68
C ILE A 151 14.59 27.16 22.94
N ASN A 152 15.33 28.27 22.94
CA ASN A 152 16.77 28.27 23.22
C ASN A 152 17.03 29.04 24.52
N VAL A 153 17.55 28.36 25.52
CA VAL A 153 17.98 28.91 26.80
C VAL A 153 19.49 29.10 26.76
N TRP A 154 19.95 30.30 27.10
CA TRP A 154 21.37 30.68 27.10
C TRP A 154 21.75 31.28 28.46
N GLY A 155 23.02 31.13 28.85
CA GLY A 155 23.56 31.66 30.11
C GLY A 155 24.49 30.68 30.79
N ALA A 156 24.38 30.57 32.12
CA ALA A 156 25.15 29.62 32.92
C ALA A 156 24.82 28.14 32.62
N SER A 157 23.61 27.88 32.12
CA SER A 157 23.18 26.59 31.57
C SER A 157 22.54 26.83 30.21
N GLN A 158 22.94 26.06 29.21
CA GLN A 158 22.48 26.17 27.83
C GLN A 158 21.62 24.96 27.49
N GLN A 159 20.41 25.21 26.98
CA GLN A 159 19.51 24.12 26.60
C GLN A 159 18.59 24.53 25.46
N THR A 160 18.40 23.63 24.51
CA THR A 160 17.46 23.80 23.40
C THR A 160 16.34 22.78 23.52
N TYR A 161 15.10 23.24 23.40
CA TYR A 161 13.90 22.40 23.40
C TYR A 161 13.17 22.54 22.07
N GLN A 162 12.73 21.42 21.53
CA GLN A 162 11.82 21.35 20.39
C GLN A 162 10.51 20.71 20.86
N LEU A 163 9.48 21.53 21.08
CA LEU A 163 8.25 21.12 21.74
C LEU A 163 7.05 21.35 20.82
N ALA A 164 6.14 20.39 20.76
CA ALA A 164 4.89 20.55 20.03
C ALA A 164 3.80 21.07 20.96
N VAL A 165 2.92 21.93 20.44
CA VAL A 165 1.72 22.38 21.14
C VAL A 165 0.69 21.26 21.14
N ASP A 166 0.25 20.85 22.32
CA ASP A 166 -0.73 19.78 22.47
C ASP A 166 -2.16 20.25 22.10
N LYS A 167 -3.14 19.35 22.20
CA LYS A 167 -4.55 19.66 21.89
C LYS A 167 -5.19 20.64 22.87
N SER A 168 -4.60 20.83 24.05
CA SER A 168 -5.06 21.79 25.05
C SER A 168 -4.45 23.18 24.86
N GLY A 169 -3.50 23.33 23.93
CA GLY A 169 -2.74 24.56 23.73
C GLY A 169 -1.56 24.71 24.68
N ALA A 170 -1.20 23.66 25.41
CA ALA A 170 -0.07 23.66 26.33
C ALA A 170 1.18 23.06 25.68
N ILE A 171 2.34 23.39 26.24
CA ILE A 171 3.62 22.75 25.94
C ILE A 171 4.16 22.08 27.19
N TYR A 172 4.78 20.92 27.01
CA TYR A 172 5.43 20.20 28.09
C TYR A 172 6.95 20.36 27.98
N ILE A 173 7.55 21.03 28.96
CA ILE A 173 9.01 21.15 29.04
C ILE A 173 9.52 20.08 30.00
N PRO A 174 10.33 19.13 29.54
CA PRO A 174 10.90 18.11 30.42
C PRO A 174 11.92 18.74 31.39
N SER A 175 11.89 18.30 32.65
CA SER A 175 12.88 18.64 33.68
C SER A 175 12.93 20.13 34.08
N LEU A 176 11.75 20.76 34.20
CA LEU A 176 11.58 22.05 34.88
C LEU A 176 11.75 21.94 36.40
#